data_AF-A0A929QKK9-F1
#
_entry.id   AF-A0A929QKK9-F1
#
_cell.length_a   1.000
_cell.length_b   1.000
_cell.length_c   1.000
_cell.angle_alpha   90.00
_cell.angle_beta   90.00
_cell.angle_gamma   90.00
#
_symmetry.space_group_name_H-M   'P 1'
#
loop_
_entity.id
_entity.type
_entity.pdbx_description
1 polymer ?
#
loop_
_entity_poly.entity_id
_entity_poly.type
_entity_poly.pdbx_seq_one_letter_code
_entity_poly.pdbx_strand_id
1 'polypeptide(L)' 'GIGISIAANRHENVRCALCHDEFTARLAREHNDANVIAFGARVIGAGVAISAVEAFLKTEFAGGRHERRVKKIELEAGK' A
#
# COMPACT_ATOMS: atom_id res chain seq x y z
N GLY A 1 -0.14 12.56 0.79
CA GLY A 1 -0.82 11.42 1.43
C GLY A 1 -2.13 11.13 0.74
N ILE A 2 -3.24 11.58 1.32
CA ILE A 2 -4.60 11.21 0.91
C ILE A 2 -4.88 11.49 -0.58
N GLY A 3 -4.70 12.73 -1.03
CA GLY A 3 -5.04 13.10 -2.42
C GLY A 3 -4.26 12.28 -3.46
N ILE A 4 -2.94 12.15 -3.29
CA ILE A 4 -2.09 11.39 -4.21
C ILE A 4 -2.40 9.88 -4.15
N SER A 5 -2.71 9.31 -2.98
CA SER A 5 -3.07 7.89 -2.90
C SER A 5 -4.43 7.60 -3.55
N ILE A 6 -5.42 8.50 -3.40
CA ILE A 6 -6.70 8.38 -4.09
C ILE A 6 -6.51 8.46 -5.60
N ALA A 7 -5.70 9.40 -6.09
CA ALA A 7 -5.41 9.54 -7.51
C ALA A 7 -4.70 8.31 -8.07
N ALA A 8 -3.66 7.82 -7.39
CA ALA A 8 -2.89 6.65 -7.81
C ALA A 8 -3.78 5.40 -7.94
N ASN A 9 -4.68 5.17 -6.97
CA ASN A 9 -5.59 4.01 -6.96
C ASN A 9 -6.66 4.02 -8.08
N ARG A 10 -6.73 5.05 -8.92
CA ARG A 10 -7.60 5.05 -10.11
C ARG A 10 -6.98 4.32 -11.30
N HIS A 11 -5.69 4.02 -11.24
CA HIS A 11 -4.99 3.31 -12.30
C HIS A 11 -5.07 1.80 -12.08
N GLU A 12 -5.29 1.05 -13.16
CA GLU A 12 -5.33 -0.42 -13.12
C GLU A 12 -4.06 -0.98 -12.50
N ASN A 13 -4.21 -2.05 -11.71
CA ASN A 13 -3.13 -2.71 -10.99
C ASN A 13 -2.37 -1.84 -9.97
N VAL A 14 -2.79 -0.61 -9.70
CA VAL A 14 -2.20 0.24 -8.65
C VAL A 14 -2.90 0.02 -7.33
N ARG A 15 -2.11 -0.35 -6.32
CA ARG A 15 -2.53 -0.52 -4.93
C ARG A 15 -1.66 0.38 -4.06
N CYS A 16 -2.07 1.64 -3.98
CA CYS A 16 -1.44 2.67 -3.18
C CYS A 16 -1.98 2.70 -1.74
N ALA A 17 -1.12 2.37 -0.79
CA ALA A 17 -1.43 2.41 0.64
C ALA A 17 -0.99 3.74 1.26
N LEU A 18 -1.93 4.44 1.90
CA LEU A 18 -1.62 5.57 2.76
C LEU A 18 -1.24 5.06 4.15
N CYS A 19 0.05 5.09 4.46
CA CYS A 19 0.59 4.56 5.72
C CYS A 19 0.94 5.68 6.70
N HIS A 20 0.90 5.34 7.99
CA HIS A 20 1.14 6.29 9.09
C HIS A 20 2.23 5.80 10.05
N ASP A 21 2.68 4.56 9.89
CA ASP A 21 3.68 3.90 10.74
C ASP A 21 4.22 2.64 10.04
N GLU A 22 5.17 1.98 10.69
CA GLU A 22 5.77 0.72 10.23
C GLU A 22 4.75 -0.42 10.13
N PHE A 23 3.83 -0.50 11.09
CA PHE A 23 2.84 -1.57 11.16
C PHE A 23 1.89 -1.55 9.96
N THR A 24 1.33 -0.38 9.66
CA THR A 24 0.44 -0.18 8.51
C THR A 24 1.18 -0.38 7.19
N ALA A 25 2.46 -0.04 7.10
CA ALA A 25 3.29 -0.29 5.92
C ALA A 25 3.58 -1.79 5.69
N ARG A 26 3.88 -2.54 6.77
CA ARG A 26 4.01 -4.00 6.71
C ARG A 26 2.71 -4.65 6.25
N LEU A 27 1.59 -4.32 6.89
CA LEU A 27 0.29 -4.89 6.51
C LEU A 27 -0.15 -4.49 5.10
N ALA A 28 0.23 -3.30 4.63
CA ALA A 28 -0.03 -2.89 3.25
C ALA A 28 0.61 -3.88 2.26
N ARG A 29 1.86 -4.30 2.48
CA ARG A 29 2.51 -5.34 1.68
C ARG A 29 1.93 -6.72 1.93
N GLU A 30 1.98 -7.17 3.19
CA GLU A 30 1.70 -8.54 3.58
C GLU A 30 0.27 -8.96 3.20
N HIS A 31 -0.72 -8.09 3.39
CA HIS A 31 -2.13 -8.42 3.22
C HIS A 31 -2.76 -7.89 1.94
N ASN A 32 -2.23 -6.83 1.36
CA ASN A 32 -2.87 -6.14 0.24
C ASN A 32 -1.99 -6.13 -1.02
N ASP A 33 -0.79 -6.69 -0.94
CA ASP A 33 0.22 -6.63 -1.98
C ASP A 33 0.35 -5.21 -2.55
N ALA A 34 0.35 -4.19 -1.68
CA ALA A 34 0.44 -2.81 -2.11
C ALA A 34 1.76 -2.59 -2.86
N ASN A 35 1.71 -1.96 -4.02
CA ASN A 35 2.89 -1.68 -4.87
C ASN A 35 3.28 -0.21 -4.85
N VAL A 36 2.48 0.65 -4.21
CA VAL A 36 2.79 2.05 -3.96
C VAL A 36 2.52 2.36 -2.49
N ILE A 37 3.39 3.15 -1.87
CA ILE A 37 3.19 3.68 -0.51
C ILE A 37 3.12 5.21 -0.58
N ALA A 38 2.21 5.79 0.20
CA ALA A 38 2.02 7.23 0.29
C ALA A 38 2.02 7.68 1.76
N PHE A 39 2.51 8.90 1.98
CA PHE A 39 2.61 9.49 3.32
C PHE A 39 2.04 10.91 3.36
N GLY A 40 1.64 11.34 4.55
CA GLY A 40 1.32 12.74 4.84
C GLY A 40 2.53 13.44 5.46
N ALA A 41 3.18 14.34 4.73
CA ALA A 41 4.35 15.10 5.25
C ALA A 41 4.02 15.97 6.48
N ARG A 42 2.75 16.31 6.70
CA ARG A 42 2.26 17.05 7.88
C ARG A 42 1.71 16.13 8.98
N VAL A 43 1.71 14.82 8.76
CA VAL A 43 1.09 13.82 9.64
C VAL A 43 2.13 12.97 10.34
N ILE A 44 3.22 12.62 9.64
CA ILE A 44 4.30 11.80 10.18
C ILE A 44 5.66 12.48 10.01
N GLY A 45 6.58 12.22 10.95
CA GLY A 45 7.96 12.67 10.88
C GLY A 45 8.83 11.80 9.98
N ALA A 46 9.99 12.32 9.57
CA ALA A 46 10.91 11.64 8.66
C ALA A 46 11.39 10.27 9.16
N GLY A 47 11.68 10.13 10.47
CA GLY A 47 12.10 8.85 11.04
C GLY A 47 11.03 7.76 10.88
N VAL A 48 9.77 8.09 11.17
CA VAL A 48 8.64 7.15 11.00
C VAL A 48 8.45 6.81 9.53
N ALA A 49 8.56 7.80 8.63
CA ALA A 49 8.45 7.57 7.19
C ALA A 49 9.55 6.61 6.69
N ILE A 50 10.80 6.77 7.13
CA ILE A 50 11.92 5.89 6.78
C ILE A 50 11.65 4.46 7.26
N SER A 51 11.31 4.27 8.55
CA SER A 51 11.00 2.95 9.08
C SER A 51 9.83 2.28 8.35
N ALA A 52 8.79 3.05 8.00
CA ALA A 52 7.66 2.55 7.21
C ALA A 52 8.06 2.13 5.79
N VAL A 53 8.89 2.93 5.10
CA VAL A 53 9.43 2.55 3.79
C VAL A 53 10.27 1.28 3.89
N GLU A 54 11.14 1.16 4.89
CA GLU A 54 11.93 -0.05 5.08
C GLU A 54 11.06 -1.30 5.29
N ALA A 55 10.05 -1.22 6.16
CA ALA A 55 9.12 -2.32 6.36
C ALA A 55 8.36 -2.66 5.08
N PHE A 56 7.91 -1.66 4.32
CA PHE A 56 7.25 -1.86 3.04
C PHE A 56 8.16 -2.55 2.00
N LEU A 57 9.45 -2.21 1.96
CA LEU A 57 10.37 -2.84 1.00
C LEU A 57 10.79 -4.26 1.41
N LYS A 58 10.92 -4.52 2.72
CA LYS A 58 11.36 -5.81 3.26
C LYS A 58 10.25 -6.84 3.41
N THR A 59 8.99 -6.41 3.45
CA THR A 59 7.85 -7.31 3.68
C THR A 59 7.38 -7.97 2.38
N GLU A 60 7.37 -9.30 2.37
CA GLU A 60 6.79 -10.09 1.28
C GLU A 60 5.26 -10.19 1.38
N PHE A 61 4.61 -10.45 0.25
CA PHE A 61 3.18 -10.69 0.22
C PHE A 61 2.85 -12.09 0.74
N ALA A 62 1.91 -12.21 1.68
CA ALA A 62 1.58 -13.49 2.32
C ALA A 62 0.71 -14.42 1.45
N GLY A 63 0.09 -13.92 0.39
CA GLY A 63 -0.75 -14.73 -0.50
C GLY A 63 -1.96 -15.38 0.21
N GLY A 64 -2.32 -16.59 -0.23
CA GLY A 64 -3.38 -17.40 0.39
C GLY A 64 -4.73 -16.69 0.46
N ARG A 65 -5.25 -16.47 1.67
CA ARG A 65 -6.55 -15.77 1.84
C ARG A 65 -6.51 -14.33 1.33
N HIS A 66 -5.34 -13.70 1.32
CA HIS A 66 -5.14 -12.31 0.92
C HIS A 66 -5.19 -12.15 -0.59
N GLU A 67 -4.64 -13.11 -1.33
CA GLU A 67 -4.68 -13.14 -2.79
C GLU A 67 -6.13 -13.12 -3.31
N ARG A 68 -7.03 -13.88 -2.68
CA ARG A 68 -8.47 -13.87 -3.01
C ARG A 68 -9.13 -12.51 -2.81
N ARG A 69 -8.60 -11.66 -1.91
CA ARG A 69 -9.12 -10.31 -1.67
C ARG A 69 -8.54 -9.32 -2.67
N VAL A 70 -7.24 -9.41 -2.95
CA VAL A 70 -6.58 -8.61 -4.00
C VAL A 70 -7.30 -8.80 -5.34
N LYS A 71 -7.61 -10.06 -5.73
CA LYS A 71 -8.37 -10.37 -6.95
C LYS A 71 -9.77 -9.76 -7.02
N LYS A 72 -10.38 -9.36 -5.90
CA LYS A 72 -11.69 -8.68 -5.89
C LYS A 72 -11.56 -7.17 -6.07
N ILE A 73 -10.38 -6.62 -5.83
CA ILE A 73 -10.09 -5.18 -5.93
C ILE A 73 -9.53 -4.87 -7.32
N GLU A 74 -8.80 -5.82 -7.93
CA GLU A 74 -8.35 -5.68 -9.31
C GLU A 74 -9.53 -5.53 -10.26
N LEU A 75 -9.43 -4.52 -11.12
CA LEU A 75 -10.35 -4.32 -12.23
C LEU A 75 -9.98 -5.35 -13.31
N GLU A 76 -10.97 -6.07 -13.83
CA GLU A 76 -10.76 -6.91 -15.02
C GLU A 76 -10.38 -5.99 -16.18
N ALA A 77 -9.20 -6.21 -16.78
CA ALA A 77 -8.78 -5.49 -17.97
C ALA A 77 -9.80 -5.75 -19.09
N GLY A 78 -10.59 -4.73 -19.44
CA GLY A 78 -11.51 -4.75 -20.58
C GLY A 78 -12.93 -5.22 -20.26
N LYS A 79 -13.76 -4.28 -19.80
CA LYS A 79 -15.14 -4.11 -20.27
C LYS A 79 -15.34 -2.68 -20.73
#